data_AF-A0A377C4L9-F1
#
_entry.id   AF-A0A377C4L9-F1
#
_cell.length_a   1.000
_cell.length_b   1.000
_cell.length_c   1.000
_cell.angle_alpha   90.00
_cell.angle_beta   90.00
_cell.angle_gamma   90.00
#
_symmetry.space_group_name_H-M   'P 1'
#
loop_
_entity.id
_entity.type
_entity.pdbx_description
1 polymer ?
#
loop_
_entity_poly.entity_id
_entity_poly.type
_entity_poly.pdbx_seq_one_letter_code
_entity_poly.pdbx_strand_id
1 'polypeptide(L)'
;MGKNGPEEIDATAEDYERVIAWCHEHGYLDDSRFVARFIASRSRKGYGPARIRQELNQKGISREATEKAMRECDIDWCALARDQATRKYGEPLPTVFSEKVKIQRFLLYRGYLMEDIQDIWRNFAD
;
A
#
# COMPACT_ATOMS: atom_id res chain seq x y z
N MET A 1 -19.15 30.89 -1.49
CA MET A 1 -19.68 30.27 -0.26
C MET A 1 -21.19 30.42 -0.28
N GLY A 2 -21.93 29.33 -0.34
CA GLY A 2 -23.40 29.34 -0.40
C GLY A 2 -23.99 30.00 0.85
N LYS A 3 -25.13 30.67 0.68
CA LYS A 3 -25.80 31.51 1.70
C LYS A 3 -26.50 30.73 2.83
N ASN A 4 -26.36 29.41 2.87
CA ASN A 4 -27.02 28.57 3.85
C ASN A 4 -25.92 28.02 4.77
N GLY A 5 -26.09 28.20 6.08
CA GLY A 5 -25.21 27.60 7.09
C GLY A 5 -25.24 26.07 7.03
N PRO A 6 -24.61 25.36 7.97
CA PRO A 6 -24.74 23.91 8.03
C PRO A 6 -26.23 23.54 8.13
N GLU A 7 -26.72 22.81 7.13
CA GLU A 7 -28.06 22.27 7.09
C GLU A 7 -28.08 21.02 7.97
N GLU A 8 -28.94 21.00 8.99
CA GLU A 8 -29.08 19.81 9.83
C GLU A 8 -29.72 18.68 9.02
N ILE A 9 -29.11 17.50 9.06
CA ILE A 9 -29.60 16.29 8.41
C ILE A 9 -30.15 15.36 9.49
N ASP A 10 -31.46 15.18 9.51
CA ASP A 10 -32.16 14.23 10.39
C ASP A 10 -32.19 12.83 9.75
N ALA A 11 -31.00 12.24 9.54
CA ALA A 11 -30.84 10.91 8.97
C ALA A 11 -30.59 9.87 10.07
N THR A 12 -31.34 8.78 10.02
CA THR A 12 -31.16 7.64 10.92
C THR A 12 -30.02 6.73 10.45
N ALA A 13 -29.53 5.84 11.32
CA ALA A 13 -28.55 4.81 10.92
C ALA A 13 -29.04 3.95 9.74
N GLU A 14 -30.34 3.67 9.68
CA GLU A 14 -30.96 2.90 8.59
C GLU A 14 -30.90 3.64 7.25
N ASP A 15 -31.05 4.97 7.26
CA ASP A 15 -30.91 5.78 6.03
C ASP A 15 -29.50 5.70 5.46
N TYR A 16 -28.47 5.71 6.31
CA TYR A 16 -27.09 5.52 5.89
C TYR A 16 -26.85 4.14 5.29
N GLU A 17 -27.30 3.07 5.95
CA GLU A 17 -27.15 1.70 5.45
C GLU A 17 -27.84 1.52 4.10
N ARG A 18 -29.04 2.09 3.92
CA ARG A 18 -29.76 2.07 2.63
C ARG A 18 -28.99 2.77 1.52
N VAL A 19 -28.41 3.93 1.78
CA VAL A 19 -27.62 4.68 0.79
C VAL A 19 -26.31 3.95 0.48
N ILE A 20 -25.64 3.38 1.48
CA ILE A 20 -24.40 2.60 1.30
C ILE A 20 -24.69 1.36 0.43
N ALA A 21 -25.77 0.63 0.71
CA ALA A 21 -26.19 -0.51 -0.08
C ALA A 21 -26.49 -0.12 -1.54
N TRP A 22 -27.21 0.98 -1.76
CA TRP A 22 -27.49 1.51 -3.09
C TRP A 22 -26.20 1.88 -3.84
N CYS A 23 -25.24 2.52 -3.15
CA CYS A 23 -23.92 2.84 -3.70
C CYS A 23 -23.13 1.59 -4.11
N HIS A 24 -23.22 0.50 -3.36
CA HIS A 24 -22.61 -0.77 -3.74
C HIS A 24 -23.29 -1.40 -4.96
N GLU A 25 -24.63 -1.44 -4.96
CA GLU A 25 -25.43 -2.00 -6.06
C GLU A 25 -25.14 -1.31 -7.39
N HIS A 26 -25.00 0.02 -7.36
CA HIS A 26 -24.74 0.84 -8.55
C HIS A 26 -23.24 1.01 -8.85
N GLY A 27 -22.38 0.35 -8.08
CA GLY A 27 -20.93 0.35 -8.29
C GLY A 27 -20.22 1.66 -7.97
N TYR A 28 -20.84 2.58 -7.23
CA TYR A 28 -20.18 3.76 -6.66
C TYR A 28 -19.16 3.35 -5.58
N LEU A 29 -19.50 2.33 -4.77
CA LEU A 29 -18.62 1.74 -3.77
C LEU A 29 -18.22 0.31 -4.15
N ASP A 30 -16.92 0.04 -4.11
CA ASP A 30 -16.34 -1.27 -4.41
C ASP A 30 -14.95 -1.36 -3.78
N ASP A 31 -14.90 -2.01 -2.62
CA ASP A 31 -13.67 -2.14 -1.83
C ASP A 31 -12.63 -2.99 -2.57
N SER A 32 -13.05 -4.02 -3.31
CA SER A 32 -12.11 -4.87 -4.06
C SER A 32 -11.37 -4.04 -5.11
N ARG A 33 -12.12 -3.23 -5.87
CA ARG A 33 -11.57 -2.29 -6.84
C ARG A 33 -10.71 -1.21 -6.19
N PHE A 34 -11.14 -0.69 -5.05
CA PHE A 34 -10.36 0.29 -4.29
C PHE A 34 -9.00 -0.28 -3.87
N VAL A 35 -8.99 -1.46 -3.25
CA VAL A 35 -7.78 -2.09 -2.71
C VAL A 35 -6.77 -2.40 -3.81
N ALA A 36 -7.21 -3.00 -4.92
CA ALA A 36 -6.31 -3.31 -6.04
C ALA A 36 -5.63 -2.05 -6.60
N ARG A 37 -6.42 -0.97 -6.80
CA ARG A 37 -5.88 0.32 -7.26
C ARG A 37 -4.97 0.96 -6.23
N PHE A 38 -5.28 0.82 -4.94
CA PHE A 38 -4.47 1.36 -3.86
C PHE A 38 -3.11 0.67 -3.79
N ILE A 39 -3.06 -0.66 -3.80
CA ILE A 39 -1.81 -1.45 -3.83
C ILE A 39 -0.94 -1.01 -5.01
N ALA A 40 -1.50 -0.98 -6.22
CA ALA A 40 -0.77 -0.56 -7.42
C ALA A 40 -0.30 0.91 -7.36
N SER A 41 -1.05 1.80 -6.72
CA SER A 41 -0.67 3.22 -6.56
C SER A 41 0.49 3.38 -5.56
N ARG A 42 0.45 2.64 -4.45
CA ARG A 42 1.48 2.72 -3.41
C ARG A 42 2.76 2.00 -3.79
N SER A 43 2.67 0.87 -4.48
CA SER A 43 3.85 0.15 -5.00
C SER A 43 4.65 1.02 -5.97
N ARG A 44 3.99 1.71 -6.91
CA ARG A 44 4.64 2.69 -7.82
C ARG A 44 5.32 3.86 -7.11
N LYS A 45 4.86 4.19 -5.89
CA LYS A 45 5.47 5.22 -5.03
C LYS A 45 6.62 4.66 -4.17
N GLY A 46 6.97 3.40 -4.32
CA GLY A 46 8.08 2.76 -3.62
C GLY A 46 7.77 2.43 -2.17
N TYR A 47 6.52 2.09 -1.86
CA TYR A 47 6.11 1.54 -0.57
C TYR A 47 5.90 0.04 -0.67
N GLY A 48 6.39 -0.69 0.33
CA GLY A 48 6.28 -2.14 0.40
C GLY A 48 5.03 -2.64 1.13
N PRO A 49 4.86 -3.98 1.18
CA PRO A 49 3.62 -4.62 1.61
C PRO A 49 3.18 -4.25 3.03
N ALA A 50 4.10 -4.16 3.99
CA ALA A 50 3.76 -3.88 5.38
C ALA A 50 3.13 -2.48 5.55
N ARG A 51 3.67 -1.48 4.84
CA ARG A 51 3.15 -0.11 4.88
C ARG A 51 1.79 -0.03 4.20
N ILE A 52 1.62 -0.71 3.06
CA ILE A 52 0.36 -0.71 2.33
C ILE A 52 -0.75 -1.37 3.16
N ARG A 53 -0.48 -2.50 3.82
CA ARG A 53 -1.44 -3.14 4.75
C ARG A 53 -1.87 -2.21 5.87
N GLN A 54 -0.92 -1.51 6.49
CA GLN A 54 -1.22 -0.54 7.55
C GLN A 54 -2.16 0.57 7.04
N GLU A 55 -1.86 1.13 5.87
CA GLU A 55 -2.66 2.23 5.30
C GLU A 55 -4.06 1.76 4.86
N LEU A 56 -4.21 0.53 4.37
CA LEU A 56 -5.50 -0.07 4.06
C LEU A 56 -6.34 -0.30 5.33
N ASN A 57 -5.72 -0.79 6.41
CA ASN A 57 -6.40 -0.95 7.69
C ASN A 57 -6.93 0.39 8.25
N GLN A 58 -6.13 1.46 8.17
CA GLN A 58 -6.56 2.81 8.58
C GLN A 58 -7.73 3.36 7.75
N LYS A 59 -7.96 2.81 6.55
CA LYS A 59 -9.08 3.17 5.67
C LYS A 59 -10.33 2.32 5.89
N GLY A 60 -10.32 1.43 6.88
CA GLY A 60 -11.44 0.54 7.17
C GLY A 60 -11.53 -0.69 6.28
N ILE A 61 -10.54 -0.93 5.41
CA ILE A 61 -10.53 -2.13 4.57
C ILE A 61 -10.25 -3.36 5.43
N SER A 62 -11.06 -4.40 5.23
CA SER A 62 -10.90 -5.66 5.96
C SER A 62 -9.55 -6.32 5.67
N ARG A 63 -9.03 -7.04 6.66
CA ARG A 63 -7.79 -7.82 6.50
C ARG A 63 -7.95 -8.87 5.38
N GLU A 64 -9.13 -9.47 5.28
CA GLU A 64 -9.41 -10.47 4.25
C GLU A 64 -9.31 -9.89 2.83
N ALA A 65 -9.97 -8.76 2.56
CA ALA A 65 -9.90 -8.08 1.27
C ALA A 65 -8.47 -7.65 0.93
N THR A 66 -7.73 -7.17 1.94
CA THR A 66 -6.32 -6.80 1.80
C THR A 66 -5.45 -8.00 1.43
N GLU A 67 -5.53 -9.11 2.16
CA GLU A 67 -4.70 -10.29 1.88
C GLU A 67 -5.10 -10.98 0.57
N LYS A 68 -6.39 -10.97 0.21
CA LYS A 68 -6.83 -11.43 -1.11
C LYS A 68 -6.15 -10.64 -2.22
N ALA A 69 -6.24 -9.31 -2.18
CA ALA A 69 -5.64 -8.45 -3.19
C ALA A 69 -4.10 -8.49 -3.18
N MET A 70 -3.46 -8.68 -2.02
CA MET A 70 -2.01 -8.86 -1.92
C MET A 70 -1.52 -10.19 -2.53
N ARG A 71 -2.33 -11.25 -2.47
CA ARG A 71 -2.02 -12.52 -3.16
C ARG A 71 -2.27 -12.43 -4.66
N GLU A 72 -3.29 -11.69 -5.07
CA GLU A 72 -3.66 -11.52 -6.48
C GLU A 72 -2.80 -10.46 -7.20
N CYS A 73 -2.08 -9.61 -6.46
CA CYS A 73 -1.20 -8.63 -7.08
C CYS A 73 0.07 -9.30 -7.60
N ASP A 74 0.27 -9.25 -8.91
CA ASP A 74 1.49 -9.71 -9.59
C ASP A 74 2.58 -8.63 -9.47
N ILE A 75 3.07 -8.41 -8.25
CA ILE A 75 4.10 -7.41 -7.94
C ILE A 75 5.35 -8.11 -7.41
N ASP A 76 6.46 -7.90 -8.09
CA ASP A 76 7.79 -8.25 -7.59
C ASP A 76 8.28 -7.21 -6.58
N TRP A 77 8.04 -7.48 -5.30
CA TRP A 77 8.43 -6.59 -4.21
C TRP A 77 9.94 -6.49 -4.03
N CYS A 78 10.69 -7.56 -4.35
CA CYS A 78 12.15 -7.57 -4.33
C CYS A 78 12.71 -6.61 -5.39
N ALA A 79 12.19 -6.68 -6.62
CA ALA A 79 12.58 -5.78 -7.70
C ALA A 79 12.26 -4.30 -7.35
N LEU A 80 11.09 -4.03 -6.78
CA LEU A 80 10.74 -2.67 -6.34
C LEU A 80 11.62 -2.19 -5.18
N ALA A 81 11.95 -3.05 -4.21
CA ALA A 81 12.87 -2.72 -3.12
C ALA A 81 14.26 -2.37 -3.67
N ARG A 82 14.76 -3.15 -4.63
CA ARG A 82 16.04 -2.90 -5.32
C ARG A 82 16.02 -1.56 -6.03
N ASP A 83 15.02 -1.29 -6.87
CA ASP A 83 14.88 -0.02 -7.59
C ASP A 83 14.89 1.17 -6.62
N GLN A 84 14.18 1.09 -5.50
CA GLN A 84 14.20 2.15 -4.49
C GLN A 84 15.58 2.31 -3.83
N ALA A 85 16.29 1.21 -3.59
CA ALA A 85 17.63 1.24 -3.03
C ALA A 85 18.63 1.86 -4.03
N THR A 86 18.65 1.41 -5.29
CA THR A 86 19.60 1.87 -6.30
C THR A 86 19.37 3.32 -6.69
N ARG A 87 18.12 3.77 -6.80
CA ARG A 87 17.81 5.19 -7.03
C ARG A 87 18.36 6.13 -5.96
N LYS A 88 18.45 5.64 -4.72
CA LYS A 88 18.87 6.47 -3.57
C LYS A 88 20.35 6.33 -3.23
N TYR A 89 20.92 5.13 -3.36
CA TYR A 89 22.26 4.79 -2.90
C TYR A 89 23.23 4.44 -4.04
N GLY A 90 22.76 4.43 -5.29
CA GLY A 90 23.57 4.10 -6.47
C GLY A 90 23.58 2.61 -6.83
N GLU A 91 24.20 2.30 -7.97
CA GLU A 91 24.46 0.95 -8.44
C GLU A 91 25.96 0.82 -8.79
N PRO A 92 26.69 -0.20 -8.30
CA PRO A 92 26.23 -1.27 -7.41
C PRO A 92 25.86 -0.78 -6.01
N LEU A 93 24.97 -1.51 -5.32
CA LEU A 93 24.61 -1.18 -3.95
C LEU A 93 25.83 -1.31 -3.02
N PRO A 94 26.00 -0.39 -2.05
CA PRO A 94 27.02 -0.51 -1.02
C PRO A 94 26.97 -1.85 -0.28
N THR A 95 28.15 -2.48 -0.13
CA THR A 95 28.33 -3.79 0.53
C THR A 95 28.93 -3.68 1.93
N VAL A 96 29.48 -2.51 2.30
CA VAL A 96 29.99 -2.24 3.64
C VAL A 96 28.85 -2.35 4.66
N PHE A 97 29.11 -3.05 5.78
CA PHE A 97 28.09 -3.38 6.78
C PHE A 97 27.26 -2.17 7.25
N SER A 98 27.94 -1.06 7.59
CA SER A 98 27.28 0.15 8.08
C SER A 98 26.36 0.80 7.04
N GLU A 99 26.69 0.71 5.75
CA GLU A 99 25.87 1.21 4.65
C GLU A 99 24.71 0.27 4.35
N LYS A 100 24.95 -1.05 4.39
CA LYS A 100 23.90 -2.07 4.27
C LYS A 100 22.80 -1.88 5.30
N VAL A 101 23.15 -1.63 6.57
CA VAL A 101 22.18 -1.36 7.64
C VAL A 101 21.35 -0.09 7.34
N LYS A 102 21.96 0.97 6.78
CA LYS A 102 21.22 2.18 6.39
C LYS A 102 20.22 1.90 5.27
N ILE A 103 20.59 1.10 4.28
CA ILE A 103 19.72 0.70 3.16
C ILE A 103 18.56 -0.16 3.68
N GLN A 104 18.86 -1.18 4.49
CA GLN A 104 17.84 -2.03 5.12
C GLN A 104 16.85 -1.20 5.93
N ARG A 105 17.33 -0.28 6.77
CA ARG A 105 16.48 0.61 7.58
C ARG A 105 15.59 1.49 6.69
N PHE A 106 16.14 2.03 5.61
CA PHE A 106 15.36 2.81 4.64
C PHE A 106 14.22 1.99 4.02
N LEU A 107 14.50 0.77 3.56
CA LEU A 107 13.51 -0.10 2.94
C LEU A 107 12.45 -0.58 3.96
N LEU A 108 12.86 -0.91 5.18
CA LEU A 108 11.94 -1.23 6.28
C LEU A 108 10.99 -0.07 6.60
N TYR A 109 11.49 1.18 6.64
CA TYR A 109 10.62 2.35 6.82
C TYR A 109 9.64 2.57 5.66
N ARG A 110 10.01 2.12 4.46
CA ARG A 110 9.10 2.09 3.30
C ARG A 110 8.13 0.91 3.33
N GLY A 111 8.31 -0.03 4.26
CA GLY A 111 7.41 -1.16 4.49
C GLY A 111 7.71 -2.41 3.66
N TYR A 112 8.90 -2.50 3.06
CA TYR A 112 9.36 -3.75 2.44
C TYR A 112 9.63 -4.82 3.51
N LEU A 113 9.40 -6.08 3.17
CA LEU A 113 9.61 -7.19 4.11
C LEU A 113 11.09 -7.58 4.14
N MET A 114 11.52 -8.22 5.23
CA MET A 114 12.92 -8.64 5.35
C MET A 114 13.33 -9.67 4.29
N GLU A 115 12.40 -10.50 3.84
CA GLU A 115 12.62 -11.44 2.71
C GLU A 115 12.96 -10.67 1.41
N ASP A 116 12.11 -9.72 1.00
CA ASP A 116 12.36 -8.86 -0.16
C ASP A 116 13.72 -8.14 -0.07
N ILE A 117 14.05 -7.65 1.13
CA ILE A 117 15.28 -6.88 1.38
C ILE A 117 16.52 -7.76 1.36
N GLN A 118 16.45 -9.01 1.83
CA GLN A 118 17.61 -9.90 1.85
C GLN A 118 18.01 -10.32 0.43
N ASP A 119 17.02 -10.54 -0.43
CA ASP A 119 17.23 -11.04 -1.78
C ASP A 119 17.87 -10.01 -2.72
N ILE A 120 17.75 -8.70 -2.43
CA ILE A 120 18.41 -7.68 -3.24
C ILE A 120 19.94 -7.83 -3.27
N TRP A 121 20.56 -8.41 -2.24
CA TRP A 121 22.01 -8.69 -2.20
C TRP A 121 22.38 -10.11 -2.64
N ARG A 122 21.43 -11.05 -2.68
CA ARG A 122 21.69 -12.45 -3.09
C ARG A 122 21.84 -12.58 -4.60
N ASN A 123 21.09 -11.78 -5.38
CA ASN A 123 21.11 -11.80 -6.84
C ASN A 123 22.33 -11.08 -7.46
N PHE A 124 23.47 -11.03 -6.76
CA PHE A 124 24.75 -10.48 -7.24
C PHE A 124 25.85 -11.55 -7.32
N ALA A 125 25.48 -12.83 -7.32
CA ALA A 125 26.39 -13.97 -7.40
C ALA A 125 26.36 -14.69 -8.76
N ASP A 126 25.83 -14.06 -9.81
CA ASP A 126 25.91 -14.53 -11.20
C ASP A 126 26.82 -13.61 -12.03
#